data_AF-A0AB33AE64-F1
#
_entry.id   AF-A0AB33AE64-F1
#
_cell.length_a   1.000
_cell.length_b   1.000
_cell.length_c   1.000
_cell.angle_alpha   90.00
_cell.angle_beta   90.00
_cell.angle_gamma   90.00
#
_symmetry.space_group_name_H-M   'P 1'
#
loop_
_entity.id
_entity.type
_entity.pdbx_description
1 polymer ?
#
loop_
_entity_poly.entity_id
_entity_poly.type
_entity_poly.pdbx_seq_one_letter_code
_entity_poly.pdbx_strand_id
1 'polypeptide(L)'
;MKVYIVTTGSYSDYQIQRVLTDKERAEKLAAAWNNTAYCGGDAQVTEWETDEQTDTLARQWVQSEVLLYVYEWTPVGGFEQVYDIDGWAYEGDHPGKATVVEATDRFVKVIGTDEMAVRKTIYDTVTQIRARAEGIA
;
A
#
# COMPACT_ATOMS: atom_id res chain seq x y z
N MET A 1 17.92 -22.20 -0.91
CA MET A 1 16.60 -21.88 -1.54
C MET A 1 16.76 -20.51 -2.18
N LYS A 2 15.95 -20.12 -3.15
CA LYS A 2 16.17 -18.84 -3.85
C LYS A 2 15.09 -17.84 -3.54
N VAL A 3 15.50 -16.59 -3.32
CA VAL A 3 14.60 -15.44 -3.25
C VAL A 3 15.05 -14.39 -4.27
N TYR A 4 14.12 -13.54 -4.66
CA TYR A 4 14.27 -12.49 -5.65
C TYR A 4 14.03 -11.15 -4.95
N ILE A 5 15.11 -10.36 -4.85
CA ILE A 5 15.10 -9.09 -4.14
C ILE A 5 14.91 -7.98 -5.16
N VAL A 6 13.82 -7.22 -5.01
CA VAL A 6 13.56 -6.00 -5.78
C VAL A 6 14.17 -4.83 -5.04
N THR A 7 15.01 -4.08 -5.73
CA THR A 7 15.81 -2.97 -5.19
C THR A 7 15.60 -1.74 -6.05
N THR A 8 15.80 -0.55 -5.50
CA THR A 8 15.79 0.72 -6.24
C THR A 8 16.99 1.57 -5.84
N GLY A 9 17.33 2.54 -6.69
CA GLY A 9 18.41 3.50 -6.42
C GLY A 9 19.80 2.96 -6.77
N SER A 10 20.82 3.81 -6.65
CA SER A 10 22.20 3.45 -6.96
C SER A 10 23.14 3.85 -5.83
N TYR A 11 24.12 2.99 -5.53
CA TYR A 11 25.25 3.20 -4.61
C TYR A 11 24.90 3.73 -3.20
N SER A 12 24.60 5.03 -3.04
CA SER A 12 24.19 5.66 -1.77
C SER A 12 22.70 5.56 -1.47
N ASP A 13 21.87 5.35 -2.51
CA ASP A 13 20.41 5.32 -2.41
C ASP A 13 19.86 3.90 -2.56
N TYR A 14 20.72 2.89 -2.41
CA TYR A 14 20.33 1.48 -2.53
C TYR A 14 19.33 1.12 -1.43
N GLN A 15 18.12 0.77 -1.85
CA GLN A 15 17.04 0.35 -0.96
C GLN A 15 16.51 -1.00 -1.41
N ILE A 16 16.50 -1.96 -0.48
CA ILE A 16 15.73 -3.19 -0.66
C ILE A 16 14.26 -2.81 -0.49
N GLN A 17 13.52 -2.95 -1.58
CA GLN A 17 12.10 -2.65 -1.58
C GLN A 17 11.29 -3.89 -1.22
N ARG A 18 11.54 -5.03 -1.87
CA ARG A 18 10.78 -6.27 -1.64
C ARG A 18 11.65 -7.51 -1.75
N VAL A 19 11.22 -8.59 -1.10
CA VAL A 19 11.78 -9.93 -1.23
C VAL A 19 10.65 -10.87 -1.62
N LEU A 20 10.79 -11.58 -2.74
CA LEU A 20 9.79 -12.50 -3.27
C LEU A 20 10.39 -13.90 -3.44
N THR A 21 9.58 -14.94 -3.32
CA THR A 21 9.99 -16.32 -3.60
C THR A 21 9.72 -16.73 -5.05
N ASP A 22 9.05 -15.88 -5.83
CA ASP A 22 8.71 -16.09 -7.24
C ASP A 22 9.39 -15.04 -8.13
N LYS A 23 10.06 -15.51 -9.18
CA LYS A 23 10.87 -14.69 -10.08
C LYS A 23 10.01 -13.81 -10.98
N GLU A 24 9.00 -14.40 -11.59
CA GLU A 24 8.14 -13.73 -12.57
C GLU A 24 7.40 -12.57 -11.91
N ARG A 25 6.96 -12.77 -10.66
CA ARG A 25 6.35 -11.74 -9.82
C ARG A 25 7.32 -10.61 -9.50
N ALA A 26 8.57 -10.92 -9.13
CA ALA A 26 9.57 -9.90 -8.84
C ALA A 26 9.90 -9.04 -10.08
N GLU A 27 10.03 -9.68 -11.25
CA GLU A 27 10.29 -8.99 -12.53
C GLU A 27 9.12 -8.11 -12.95
N LYS A 28 7.88 -8.61 -12.81
CA LYS A 28 6.67 -7.83 -13.11
C LYS A 28 6.54 -6.61 -12.21
N LEU A 29 6.86 -6.75 -10.91
CA LEU A 29 6.85 -5.64 -9.96
C LEU A 29 7.90 -4.58 -10.31
N ALA A 30 9.14 -5.00 -10.56
CA ALA A 30 10.20 -4.08 -10.99
C ALA A 30 9.83 -3.34 -12.29
N ALA A 31 9.26 -4.04 -13.28
CA ALA A 31 8.80 -3.42 -14.51
C ALA A 31 7.64 -2.43 -14.28
N ALA A 32 6.71 -2.73 -13.38
CA ALA A 32 5.63 -1.81 -13.03
C ALA A 32 6.17 -0.53 -12.39
N TRP A 33 7.13 -0.63 -11.48
CA TRP A 33 7.78 0.52 -10.84
C TRP A 33 8.67 1.32 -11.78
N ASN A 34 9.35 0.68 -12.74
CA ASN A 34 10.10 1.40 -13.77
C ASN A 34 9.20 2.17 -14.73
N ASN A 35 7.93 1.77 -14.87
CA ASN A 35 6.95 2.49 -15.66
C ASN A 35 6.27 3.63 -14.88
N THR A 36 6.54 3.79 -13.58
CA THR A 36 6.06 4.89 -12.78
C THR A 36 7.24 5.80 -12.40
N ALA A 37 7.06 7.13 -12.48
CA ALA A 37 8.13 8.08 -12.12
C ALA A 37 8.36 8.18 -10.58
N TYR A 38 7.92 7.18 -9.83
CA TYR A 38 7.72 7.25 -8.38
C TYR A 38 8.95 6.78 -7.58
N CYS A 39 9.78 5.93 -8.17
CA CYS A 39 10.99 5.43 -7.55
C CYS A 39 12.17 6.28 -8.04
N GLY A 40 12.95 6.88 -7.12
CA GLY A 40 14.09 7.76 -7.43
C GLY A 40 15.24 7.12 -8.23
N GLY A 41 15.08 5.90 -8.74
CA GLY A 41 15.96 5.20 -9.66
C GLY A 41 15.30 3.91 -10.18
N ASP A 42 15.88 3.32 -11.22
CA ASP A 42 15.38 2.09 -11.82
C ASP A 42 15.33 0.94 -10.80
N ALA A 43 14.17 0.32 -10.67
CA ALA A 43 13.96 -0.92 -9.95
C ALA A 43 14.68 -2.08 -10.65
N GLN A 44 15.39 -2.89 -9.86
CA GLN A 44 16.17 -4.03 -10.32
C GLN A 44 15.85 -5.27 -9.48
N VAL A 45 15.91 -6.45 -10.11
CA VAL A 45 15.73 -7.74 -9.44
C VAL A 45 17.08 -8.45 -9.32
N THR A 46 17.42 -8.90 -8.13
CA THR A 46 18.61 -9.73 -7.87
C THR A 46 18.22 -11.04 -7.22
N GLU A 47 18.90 -12.12 -7.58
CA GLU A 47 18.66 -13.47 -7.07
C GLU A 47 19.63 -13.78 -5.93
N TRP A 48 19.10 -14.20 -4.78
CA TRP A 48 19.90 -14.49 -3.59
C TRP A 48 19.59 -15.91 -3.09
N GLU A 49 20.65 -16.64 -2.71
CA GLU A 49 20.51 -17.91 -2.00
C GLU A 49 20.19 -17.66 -0.53
N THR A 50 19.20 -18.38 -0.01
CA THR A 50 18.69 -18.29 1.35
C THR A 50 18.68 -19.63 2.04
N ASP A 51 18.87 -19.59 3.36
CA ASP A 51 18.60 -20.69 4.28
C ASP A 51 17.14 -20.64 4.78
N GLU A 52 16.72 -21.66 5.54
CA GLU A 52 15.35 -21.76 6.07
C GLU A 52 14.94 -20.58 6.97
N GLN A 53 15.88 -19.99 7.71
CA GLN A 53 15.61 -18.83 8.55
C GLN A 53 15.33 -17.58 7.71
N THR A 54 16.11 -17.38 6.65
CA THR A 54 15.96 -16.24 5.74
C THR A 54 14.72 -16.36 4.85
N ASP A 55 14.32 -17.59 4.47
CA ASP A 55 13.05 -17.84 3.76
C ASP A 55 11.82 -17.46 4.61
N THR A 56 11.85 -17.77 5.90
CA THR A 56 10.77 -17.42 6.83
C THR A 56 10.58 -15.90 6.92
N LEU A 57 11.69 -15.15 6.98
CA LEU A 57 11.66 -13.69 6.95
C LEU A 57 11.18 -13.16 5.59
N ALA A 58 11.67 -13.68 4.46
CA ALA A 58 11.22 -13.25 3.12
C ALA A 58 9.70 -13.36 2.93
N ARG A 59 9.08 -14.41 3.47
CA ARG A 59 7.63 -14.64 3.39
C ARG A 59 6.80 -13.72 4.29
N GLN A 60 7.36 -13.23 5.40
CA GLN A 60 6.71 -12.26 6.28
C GLN A 60 6.66 -10.86 5.64
N TRP A 61 7.53 -10.58 4.67
CA TRP A 61 7.66 -9.28 4.00
C TRP A 61 6.96 -9.22 2.63
N VAL A 62 6.07 -10.18 2.35
CA VAL A 62 5.23 -10.17 1.15
C VAL A 62 4.10 -9.16 1.35
N GLN A 63 4.34 -7.91 0.95
CA GLN A 63 3.25 -6.95 0.77
C GLN A 63 2.28 -7.49 -0.29
N SER A 64 0.98 -7.40 0.00
CA SER A 64 -0.12 -7.76 -0.89
C SER A 64 0.14 -7.36 -2.36
N GLU A 65 -0.08 -8.28 -3.31
CA GLU A 65 0.04 -8.03 -4.76
C GLU A 65 -1.00 -7.07 -5.34
N VAL A 66 -1.89 -6.55 -4.47
CA VAL A 66 -2.98 -5.69 -4.89
C VAL A 66 -2.60 -4.26 -4.56
N LEU A 67 -2.57 -3.40 -5.60
CA LEU A 67 -2.46 -1.97 -5.40
C LEU A 67 -3.61 -1.52 -4.50
N LEU A 68 -3.29 -1.04 -3.31
CA LEU A 68 -4.25 -0.49 -2.38
C LEU A 68 -4.22 1.04 -2.46
N TYR A 69 -5.37 1.61 -2.71
CA TYR A 69 -5.61 3.04 -2.58
C TYR A 69 -5.96 3.33 -1.13
N VAL A 70 -5.12 4.14 -0.48
CA VAL A 70 -5.35 4.62 0.88
C VAL A 70 -5.56 6.11 0.82
N TYR A 71 -6.70 6.55 1.36
CA TYR A 71 -7.04 7.96 1.45
C TYR A 71 -7.47 8.28 2.86
N GLU A 72 -7.16 9.50 3.27
CA GLU A 72 -7.62 10.04 4.53
C GLU A 72 -8.33 11.37 4.35
N TRP A 73 -9.19 11.65 5.32
CA TRP A 73 -9.80 12.94 5.47
C TRP A 73 -9.66 13.43 6.90
N THR A 74 -9.33 14.72 7.04
CA THR A 74 -9.39 15.45 8.31
C THR A 74 -10.19 16.76 8.15
N PRO A 75 -10.79 17.31 9.23
CA PRO A 75 -11.49 18.59 9.17
C PRO A 75 -10.62 19.77 8.72
N VAL A 76 -9.31 19.73 8.97
CA VAL A 76 -8.38 20.83 8.72
C VAL A 76 -7.63 20.64 7.39
N GLY A 77 -7.15 19.43 7.11
CA GLY A 77 -6.37 19.11 5.91
C GLY A 77 -7.23 18.76 4.69
N GLY A 78 -8.53 18.51 4.89
CA GLY A 78 -9.39 18.10 3.79
C GLY A 78 -9.07 16.67 3.35
N PHE A 79 -9.01 16.44 2.05
CA PHE A 79 -8.90 15.11 1.45
C PHE A 79 -7.51 14.91 0.85
N GLU A 80 -6.74 13.97 1.40
CA GLU A 80 -5.38 13.68 0.93
C GLU A 80 -5.19 12.19 0.68
N GLN A 81 -4.42 11.86 -0.36
CA GLN A 81 -3.95 10.50 -0.57
C GLN A 81 -2.86 10.23 0.46
N VAL A 82 -3.03 9.17 1.25
CA VAL A 82 -1.97 8.72 2.15
C VAL A 82 -1.10 7.77 1.36
N TYR A 83 0.14 8.19 1.09
CA TYR A 83 1.17 7.29 0.61
C TYR A 83 1.66 6.42 1.77
N ASP A 84 0.78 5.51 2.23
CA ASP A 84 1.15 4.42 3.12
C ASP A 84 1.83 3.33 2.26
N ILE A 85 2.98 3.68 1.66
CA ILE A 85 3.84 2.85 0.78
C ILE A 85 4.27 1.56 1.51
N ASP A 86 4.17 1.60 2.81
CA ASP A 86 4.56 0.54 3.69
C ASP A 86 3.55 -0.64 3.60
N GLY A 87 2.24 -0.44 3.42
CA GLY A 87 1.31 -1.57 3.52
C GLY A 87 1.44 -2.33 4.86
N TRP A 88 1.93 -1.64 5.89
CA TRP A 88 2.20 -2.17 7.23
C TRP A 88 0.97 -2.12 8.15
N ALA A 89 -0.20 -1.67 7.68
CA ALA A 89 -1.30 -1.32 8.58
C ALA A 89 -2.61 -2.07 8.30
N TYR A 90 -2.57 -3.24 7.67
CA TYR A 90 -3.78 -4.05 7.54
C TYR A 90 -3.50 -5.54 7.76
N GLU A 91 -3.67 -5.98 9.00
CA GLU A 91 -3.63 -7.38 9.44
C GLU A 91 -4.99 -8.12 9.21
N GLY A 92 -5.78 -7.70 8.21
CA GLY A 92 -7.09 -8.29 7.90
C GLY A 92 -7.19 -8.92 6.51
N ASP A 93 -8.30 -9.61 6.22
CA ASP A 93 -8.62 -10.12 4.87
C ASP A 93 -8.65 -8.97 3.86
N HIS A 94 -7.89 -9.11 2.76
CA HIS A 94 -7.70 -8.07 1.73
C HIS A 94 -8.97 -7.23 1.52
N PRO A 95 -8.88 -5.89 1.67
CA PRO A 95 -10.06 -5.05 1.56
C PRO A 95 -10.68 -5.24 0.18
N GLY A 96 -12.01 -5.21 0.12
CA GLY A 96 -12.75 -5.25 -1.13
C GLY A 96 -12.51 -3.98 -1.97
N LYS A 97 -13.52 -3.55 -2.73
CA LYS A 97 -13.39 -2.31 -3.51
C LYS A 97 -13.08 -1.08 -2.66
N ALA A 98 -13.68 -1.00 -1.46
CA ALA A 98 -13.41 0.02 -0.46
C ALA A 98 -13.84 -0.48 0.93
N THR A 99 -13.04 -0.18 1.95
CA THR A 99 -13.22 -0.57 3.34
C THR A 99 -12.84 0.60 4.24
N VAL A 100 -13.77 1.03 5.11
CA VAL A 100 -13.48 2.02 6.14
C VAL A 100 -12.63 1.36 7.22
N VAL A 101 -11.40 1.84 7.39
CA VAL A 101 -10.46 1.34 8.41
C VAL A 101 -10.74 2.03 9.74
N GLU A 102 -10.99 3.34 9.68
CA GLU A 102 -11.26 4.16 10.85
C GLU A 102 -12.16 5.34 10.46
N ALA A 103 -13.13 5.67 11.31
CA ALA A 103 -14.00 6.83 11.11
C ALA A 103 -14.42 7.44 12.44
N THR A 104 -14.04 8.70 12.63
CA THR A 104 -14.35 9.55 13.78
C THR A 104 -14.75 10.95 13.28
N ASP A 105 -15.21 11.81 14.18
CA ASP A 105 -15.47 13.23 13.89
C ASP A 105 -14.21 14.03 13.48
N ARG A 106 -13.02 13.49 13.78
CA ARG A 106 -11.72 14.14 13.52
C ARG A 106 -10.94 13.53 12.36
N PHE A 107 -11.33 12.34 11.92
CA PHE A 107 -10.52 11.55 10.99
C PHE A 107 -11.34 10.45 10.31
N VAL A 108 -11.14 10.27 9.01
CA VAL A 108 -11.67 9.12 8.26
C VAL A 108 -10.55 8.52 7.41
N LYS A 109 -10.29 7.22 7.54
CA LYS A 109 -9.34 6.45 6.71
C LYS A 109 -10.07 5.34 5.97
N VAL A 110 -9.86 5.27 4.66
CA VAL A 110 -10.44 4.23 3.80
C VAL A 110 -9.34 3.62 2.94
N ILE A 111 -9.39 2.29 2.82
CA ILE A 111 -8.50 1.49 2.01
C ILE A 111 -9.29 0.66 1.00
N GLY A 112 -8.76 0.39 -0.18
CA GLY A 112 -9.42 -0.49 -1.13
C GLY A 112 -8.66 -0.67 -2.43
N THR A 113 -9.18 -1.55 -3.26
CA THR A 113 -8.57 -1.93 -4.55
C THR A 113 -9.03 -1.08 -5.73
N ASP A 114 -10.06 -0.24 -5.53
CA ASP A 114 -10.64 0.65 -6.52
C ASP A 114 -10.60 2.09 -5.99
N GLU A 115 -9.78 2.94 -6.62
CA GLU A 115 -9.58 4.32 -6.18
C GLU A 115 -10.89 5.10 -6.08
N MET A 116 -11.74 4.99 -7.11
CA MET A 116 -12.99 5.75 -7.17
C MET A 116 -13.96 5.28 -6.08
N ALA A 117 -14.00 3.97 -5.81
CA ALA A 117 -14.76 3.44 -4.71
C ALA A 117 -14.25 3.98 -3.36
N VAL A 118 -12.94 3.99 -3.14
CA VAL A 118 -12.30 4.51 -1.91
C VAL A 118 -12.63 5.99 -1.70
N ARG A 119 -12.45 6.82 -2.73
CA ARG A 119 -12.76 8.27 -2.64
C ARG A 119 -14.23 8.50 -2.32
N LYS A 120 -15.13 7.80 -3.03
CA LYS A 120 -16.58 7.90 -2.79
C LYS A 120 -16.92 7.52 -1.35
N THR A 121 -16.38 6.43 -0.84
CA THR A 121 -16.64 5.97 0.53
C THR A 121 -16.21 7.01 1.55
N ILE A 122 -15.08 7.69 1.37
CA ILE A 122 -14.70 8.80 2.25
C ILE A 122 -15.73 9.93 2.23
N TYR A 123 -16.15 10.39 1.05
CA TYR A 123 -17.15 11.45 0.96
C TYR A 123 -18.48 11.06 1.61
N ASP A 124 -18.95 9.84 1.40
CA ASP A 124 -20.17 9.32 2.02
C ASP A 124 -20.04 9.30 3.56
N THR A 125 -18.93 8.78 4.08
CA THR A 125 -18.67 8.69 5.53
C THR A 125 -18.56 10.07 6.18
N VAL A 126 -17.83 11.00 5.55
CA VAL A 126 -17.71 12.39 6.04
C VAL A 126 -19.08 13.09 6.03
N THR A 127 -19.88 12.87 4.98
CA THR A 127 -21.23 13.43 4.89
C THR A 127 -22.13 12.88 6.00
N GLN A 128 -22.06 11.58 6.30
CA GLN A 128 -22.81 10.98 7.42
C GLN A 128 -22.39 11.56 8.77
N ILE A 129 -21.09 11.75 9.01
CA ILE A 129 -20.58 12.35 10.25
C ILE A 129 -21.12 13.78 10.41
N ARG A 130 -21.09 14.58 9.35
CA ARG A 130 -21.63 15.95 9.36
C ARG A 130 -23.14 15.98 9.58
N ALA A 131 -23.88 15.13 8.89
CA ALA A 131 -25.34 15.02 9.05
C ALA A 131 -25.73 14.66 10.48
N ARG A 132 -25.00 13.74 11.13
CA ARG A 132 -25.21 13.39 12.55
C ARG A 132 -24.89 14.56 13.48
N ALA A 133 -23.82 15.29 13.24
CA ALA A 133 -23.45 16.47 14.02
C ALA A 133 -24.50 17.59 13.92
N GLU A 134 -25.19 17.69 12.78
CA GLU A 134 -26.29 18.64 12.53
C GLU A 134 -27.67 18.10 12.95
N GLY A 135 -27.76 16.86 13.44
CA GLY A 135 -29.03 16.23 13.85
C GLY A 135 -29.97 15.86 12.69
N ILE A 136 -29.42 15.73 11.47
CA ILE A 136 -30.17 15.38 10.25
C ILE A 136 -30.34 13.86 10.10
N ALA A 137 -29.42 13.07 10.66
CA ALA A 137 -29.34 11.61 10.53
C ALA A 137 -29.02 10.92 11.86
#